data_AF-A0A7J6S004-F1
#
_entry.id   AF-A0A7J6S004-F1
#
_cell.length_a   1.000
_cell.length_b   1.000
_cell.length_c   1.000
_cell.angle_alpha   90.00
_cell.angle_beta   90.00
_cell.angle_gamma   90.00
#
_symmetry.space_group_name_H-M   'P 1'
#
loop_
_entity.id
_entity.type
_entity.pdbx_description
1 polymer ?
#
loop_
_entity_poly.entity_id
_entity_poly.type
_entity_poly.pdbx_seq_one_letter_code
_entity_poly.pdbx_strand_id
1 'polypeptide(L)'
;MMGEEVNLVEKISITRSIEEWLSDLDRGMVGTLKNLVVRCKNGANFSDFPGQILCLGEAVRFTREVEDILGSAGSIKDIHQRLMGRLTELTKMRKDGDDLSGAKVEGMIMDTIHNASVVEELVEKRVVNKEDWGWYKQLRFYSTHVGDVHVKMLACRQEYSFEYQGNSSKLVHTPLTDKCYMTLMHGLHLGYGGNPYGPAGTGKTESVKALGSWLGRQVLVFNCDEGIDYKSMTRIFVGLVRCGAWGCFDEFNRLLEEQMSAISQQIE
;
A
#
# COMPACT_ATOMS: atom_id res chain seq x y z
N MET A 1 5.16 11.79 -13.30
CA MET A 1 5.13 12.09 -11.85
C MET A 1 4.65 13.52 -11.70
N MET A 2 3.66 13.80 -10.84
CA MET A 2 3.06 15.13 -10.68
C MET A 2 3.98 16.15 -9.94
N GLY A 3 5.30 16.03 -10.08
CA GLY A 3 6.25 17.01 -9.49
C GLY A 3 6.31 17.05 -7.97
N GLU A 4 5.86 16.01 -7.26
CA GLU A 4 5.97 15.95 -5.79
C GLU A 4 7.42 15.70 -5.35
N GLU A 5 7.98 16.61 -4.58
CA GLU A 5 9.36 16.54 -4.07
C GLU A 5 9.39 16.13 -2.59
N VAL A 6 10.34 15.25 -2.25
CA VAL A 6 10.63 14.85 -0.87
C VAL A 6 12.07 15.17 -0.56
N ASN A 7 12.28 16.12 0.35
CA ASN A 7 13.61 16.47 0.83
C ASN A 7 14.10 15.42 1.84
N LEU A 8 15.27 14.85 1.57
CA LEU A 8 15.91 13.92 2.50
C LEU A 8 16.29 14.63 3.80
N VAL A 9 16.08 13.96 4.94
CA VAL A 9 16.48 14.47 6.26
C VAL A 9 17.99 14.60 6.36
N GLU A 10 18.71 13.63 5.82
CA GLU A 10 20.16 13.60 5.79
C GLU A 10 20.66 13.82 4.36
N LYS A 11 21.70 14.64 4.21
CA LYS A 11 22.35 14.85 2.92
C LYS A 11 23.22 13.64 2.59
N ILE A 12 23.04 13.12 1.38
CA ILE A 12 23.78 11.95 0.90
C ILE A 12 24.84 12.41 -0.09
N SER A 13 26.09 12.08 0.21
CA SER A 13 27.21 12.44 -0.67
C SER A 13 27.32 11.44 -1.82
N ILE A 14 27.60 11.94 -3.02
CA ILE A 14 27.84 11.08 -4.18
C ILE A 14 29.23 10.44 -4.03
N THR A 15 29.27 9.11 -3.93
CA THR A 15 30.51 8.32 -3.83
C THR A 15 30.99 7.86 -5.21
N ARG A 16 32.21 7.30 -5.27
CA ARG A 16 32.76 6.74 -6.51
C ARG A 16 32.17 5.37 -6.84
N SER A 17 31.84 4.55 -5.84
CA SER A 17 31.05 3.33 -6.05
C SER A 17 29.58 3.75 -6.17
N ILE A 18 28.97 3.35 -7.29
CA ILE A 18 27.57 3.63 -7.58
C ILE A 18 26.68 2.79 -6.65
N GLU A 19 27.09 1.56 -6.36
CA GLU A 19 26.36 0.62 -5.49
C GLU A 19 26.27 1.14 -4.05
N GLU A 20 27.38 1.67 -3.52
CA GLU A 20 27.41 2.32 -2.20
C GLU A 20 26.48 3.53 -2.16
N TRP A 21 26.59 4.41 -3.17
CA TRP A 21 25.75 5.61 -3.25
C TRP A 21 24.26 5.28 -3.33
N LEU A 22 23.86 4.33 -4.18
CA LEU A 22 22.47 3.90 -4.31
C LEU A 22 21.96 3.25 -3.01
N SER A 23 22.80 2.48 -2.33
CA SER A 23 22.45 1.86 -1.05
C SER A 23 22.27 2.90 0.06
N ASP A 24 23.11 3.93 0.11
CA ASP A 24 22.94 5.06 1.02
C ASP A 24 21.67 5.85 0.69
N LEU A 25 21.40 6.09 -0.60
CA LEU A 25 20.19 6.76 -1.07
C LEU A 25 18.93 6.03 -0.64
N ASP A 26 18.88 4.71 -0.83
CA ASP A 26 17.75 3.88 -0.42
C ASP A 26 17.52 3.96 1.10
N ARG A 27 18.57 3.77 1.91
CA ARG A 27 18.49 3.91 3.38
C ARG A 27 18.02 5.30 3.80
N GLY A 28 18.57 6.35 3.19
CA GLY A 28 18.20 7.72 3.51
C GLY A 28 16.77 8.08 3.10
N MET A 29 16.27 7.53 1.99
CA MET A 29 14.87 7.65 1.57
C MET A 29 13.96 6.99 2.61
N VAL A 30 14.22 5.72 2.97
CA VAL A 30 13.44 4.99 3.98
C VAL A 30 13.45 5.73 5.33
N GLY A 31 14.62 6.17 5.79
CA GLY A 31 14.77 6.93 7.03
C GLY A 31 13.99 8.25 7.02
N THR A 32 14.03 8.96 5.89
CA THR A 32 13.26 10.20 5.68
C THR A 32 11.76 9.95 5.78
N LEU A 33 11.24 8.94 5.07
CA LEU A 33 9.81 8.63 5.10
C LEU A 33 9.35 8.19 6.50
N LYS A 34 10.13 7.37 7.23
CA LYS A 34 9.84 7.01 8.62
C LYS A 34 9.75 8.24 9.53
N ASN A 35 10.69 9.17 9.40
CA ASN A 35 10.67 10.43 10.15
C ASN A 35 9.42 11.25 9.84
N LEU A 36 9.04 11.34 8.56
CA LEU A 36 7.84 12.04 8.12
C LEU A 36 6.57 11.41 8.68
N VAL A 37 6.47 10.07 8.78
CA VAL A 37 5.32 9.41 9.45
C VAL A 37 5.20 9.83 10.91
N VAL A 38 6.32 9.82 11.67
CA VAL A 38 6.31 10.24 13.08
C VAL A 38 5.84 11.69 13.22
N ARG A 39 6.35 12.59 12.36
CA ARG A 39 5.94 14.00 12.34
C ARG A 39 4.47 14.18 11.96
N CYS A 40 4.00 13.46 10.94
CA CYS A 40 2.61 13.52 10.48
C CYS A 40 1.63 13.11 11.60
N LYS A 41 1.99 12.08 12.39
CA LYS A 41 1.17 11.62 13.53
C LYS A 41 1.03 12.65 14.66
N ASN A 42 2.02 13.54 14.82
CA ASN A 42 2.08 14.52 15.91
C ASN A 42 1.40 15.86 15.58
N GLY A 43 0.72 15.96 14.43
CA GLY A 43 -0.11 17.13 14.08
C GLY A 43 0.67 18.22 13.36
N ALA A 44 0.93 18.01 12.08
CA ALA A 44 1.63 18.98 11.22
C ALA A 44 0.79 19.32 9.98
N ASN A 45 1.16 20.39 9.28
CA ASN A 45 0.34 20.94 8.20
C ASN A 45 0.31 20.02 6.99
N PHE A 46 -0.86 19.92 6.36
CA PHE A 46 -1.10 19.11 5.15
C PHE A 46 -0.07 19.36 4.04
N SER A 47 0.34 20.63 3.85
CA SER A 47 1.32 21.06 2.84
C SER A 47 2.70 20.45 3.02
N ASP A 48 3.05 20.02 4.23
CA ASP A 48 4.43 19.70 4.59
C ASP A 48 4.78 18.24 4.29
N PHE A 49 3.80 17.43 3.87
CA PHE A 49 3.97 16.00 3.67
C PHE A 49 3.64 15.57 2.25
N PRO A 50 4.34 14.54 1.74
CA PRO A 50 3.95 13.92 0.50
C PRO A 50 2.65 13.12 0.68
N GLY A 51 1.88 12.98 -0.40
CA GLY A 51 0.58 12.32 -0.40
C GLY A 51 0.63 10.91 0.20
N GLN A 52 1.67 10.14 -0.14
CA GLN A 52 1.88 8.80 0.43
C GLN A 52 1.94 8.81 1.97
N ILE A 53 2.61 9.78 2.58
CA ILE A 53 2.76 9.86 4.03
C ILE A 53 1.48 10.36 4.70
N LEU A 54 0.76 11.30 4.07
CA LEU A 54 -0.54 11.74 4.56
C LEU A 54 -1.54 10.58 4.63
N CYS A 55 -1.65 9.81 3.54
CA CYS A 55 -2.52 8.63 3.49
C CYS A 55 -2.11 7.56 4.53
N LEU A 56 -0.80 7.28 4.65
CA LEU A 56 -0.29 6.32 5.63
C LEU A 56 -0.57 6.77 7.08
N GLY A 57 -0.36 8.06 7.38
CA GLY A 57 -0.63 8.63 8.68
C GLY A 57 -2.10 8.54 9.08
N GLU A 58 -3.01 8.86 8.16
CA GLU A 58 -4.46 8.71 8.38
C GLU A 58 -4.88 7.24 8.52
N ALA A 59 -4.30 6.32 7.74
CA ALA A 59 -4.59 4.89 7.86
C ALA A 59 -4.18 4.31 9.24
N VAL A 60 -3.01 4.72 9.75
CA VAL A 60 -2.55 4.39 11.11
C VAL A 60 -3.49 4.99 12.16
N ARG A 61 -3.87 6.26 11.99
CA ARG A 61 -4.77 6.97 12.91
C ARG A 61 -6.14 6.29 12.97
N PHE A 62 -6.72 5.98 11.82
CA PHE A 62 -8.00 5.31 11.69
C PHE A 62 -7.98 3.94 12.39
N THR A 63 -6.95 3.12 12.12
CA THR A 63 -6.79 1.80 12.75
C THR A 63 -6.79 1.92 14.27
N ARG A 64 -5.98 2.84 14.82
CA ARG A 64 -5.89 3.07 16.27
C ARG A 64 -7.24 3.48 16.86
N GLU A 65 -7.91 4.44 16.25
CA GLU A 65 -9.16 4.99 16.79
C GLU A 65 -10.30 3.97 16.76
N VAL A 66 -10.41 3.15 15.71
CA VAL A 66 -11.39 2.06 15.67
C VAL A 66 -11.08 1.02 16.73
N GLU A 67 -9.83 0.59 16.87
CA GLU A 67 -9.46 -0.41 17.88
C GLU A 67 -9.60 0.09 19.33
N ASP A 68 -9.33 1.37 19.59
CA ASP A 68 -9.54 1.99 20.90
C ASP A 68 -11.03 1.98 21.28
N ILE A 69 -11.93 2.22 20.32
CA ILE A 69 -13.38 2.15 20.54
C ILE A 69 -13.84 0.71 20.69
N LEU A 70 -13.38 -0.22 19.86
CA LEU A 70 -13.71 -1.64 19.99
C LEU A 70 -13.16 -2.24 21.31
N GLY A 71 -12.16 -1.62 21.93
CA GLY A 71 -11.65 -1.99 23.25
C GLY A 71 -12.33 -1.31 24.44
N SER A 72 -13.27 -0.38 24.20
CA SER A 72 -13.89 0.46 25.24
C SER A 72 -15.42 0.53 25.08
N ALA A 73 -16.10 1.22 25.99
CA ALA A 73 -17.55 1.48 25.89
C ALA A 73 -17.89 2.62 24.91
N GLY A 74 -16.96 3.01 24.04
CA GLY A 74 -17.12 4.10 23.08
C GLY A 74 -18.13 3.77 21.96
N SER A 75 -18.65 4.81 21.31
CA SER A 75 -19.58 4.66 20.19
C SER A 75 -18.84 4.77 18.86
N ILE A 76 -18.85 3.68 18.07
CA ILE A 76 -18.29 3.66 16.70
C ILE A 76 -18.91 4.76 15.81
N LYS A 77 -20.16 5.18 16.12
CA LYS A 77 -20.84 6.27 15.39
C LYS A 77 -20.11 7.60 15.47
N ASP A 78 -19.32 7.83 16.52
CA ASP A 78 -18.57 9.07 16.68
C ASP A 78 -17.40 9.14 15.68
N ILE A 79 -16.83 7.99 15.32
CA ILE A 79 -15.84 7.90 14.23
C ILE A 79 -16.50 8.24 12.90
N HIS A 80 -17.68 7.71 12.62
CA HIS A 80 -18.41 7.99 11.37
C HIS A 80 -18.65 9.49 11.17
N GLN A 81 -19.17 10.17 12.20
CA GLN A 81 -19.42 11.63 12.14
C GLN A 81 -18.14 12.41 11.85
N ARG A 82 -17.02 12.02 12.46
CA ARG A 82 -15.73 12.66 12.24
C ARG A 82 -15.16 12.40 10.84
N LEU A 83 -15.34 11.19 10.30
CA LEU A 83 -14.98 10.89 8.90
C LEU A 83 -15.81 11.73 7.92
N MET A 84 -17.12 11.92 8.17
CA MET A 84 -17.96 12.79 7.35
C MET A 84 -17.56 14.27 7.43
N GLY A 85 -17.20 14.74 8.63
CA GLY A 85 -16.62 16.07 8.82
C GLY A 85 -15.33 16.24 8.03
N ARG A 86 -14.41 15.28 8.15
CA ARG A 86 -13.14 15.26 7.42
C ARG A 86 -13.34 15.22 5.90
N LEU A 87 -14.28 14.41 5.41
CA LEU A 87 -14.63 14.34 3.99
C LEU A 87 -15.11 15.71 3.46
N THR A 88 -15.90 16.42 4.26
CA THR A 88 -16.37 17.77 3.93
C THR A 88 -15.21 18.76 3.86
N GLU A 89 -14.25 18.70 4.79
CA GLU A 89 -13.03 19.51 4.76
C GLU A 89 -12.17 19.21 3.52
N LEU A 90 -11.90 17.94 3.24
CA LEU A 90 -11.13 17.51 2.08
C LEU A 90 -11.79 17.95 0.77
N THR A 91 -13.11 17.85 0.67
CA THR A 91 -13.85 18.29 -0.52
C THR A 91 -13.75 19.80 -0.75
N LYS A 92 -13.70 20.60 0.33
CA LYS A 92 -13.43 22.04 0.24
C LYS A 92 -11.99 22.31 -0.23
N MET A 93 -11.01 21.67 0.42
CA MET A 93 -9.59 21.80 0.05
C MET A 93 -9.32 21.43 -1.42
N ARG A 94 -10.03 20.42 -1.97
CA ARG A 94 -9.92 20.05 -3.39
C ARG A 94 -10.34 21.17 -4.34
N LYS A 95 -11.35 21.97 -3.97
CA LYS A 95 -11.86 23.06 -4.81
C LYS A 95 -10.90 24.25 -4.88
N ASP A 96 -10.14 24.45 -3.81
CA ASP A 96 -9.28 25.62 -3.63
C ASP A 96 -7.78 25.32 -3.92
N GLY A 97 -7.42 24.05 -4.15
CA GLY A 97 -6.05 23.58 -4.30
C GLY A 97 -5.51 23.60 -5.74
N ASP A 98 -4.19 23.62 -5.87
CA ASP A 98 -3.48 23.40 -7.15
C ASP A 98 -3.53 21.92 -7.58
N ASP A 99 -3.05 21.60 -8.79
CA ASP A 99 -3.14 20.23 -9.34
C ASP A 99 -2.47 19.18 -8.43
N LEU A 100 -1.31 19.50 -7.85
CA LEU A 100 -0.57 18.61 -6.96
C LEU A 100 -1.34 18.38 -5.65
N SER A 101 -1.80 19.46 -5.00
CA SER A 101 -2.60 19.37 -3.79
C SER A 101 -3.93 18.66 -4.06
N GLY A 102 -4.55 18.93 -5.20
CA GLY A 102 -5.78 18.31 -5.67
C GLY A 102 -5.64 16.79 -5.78
N ALA A 103 -4.54 16.32 -6.35
CA ALA A 103 -4.26 14.89 -6.41
C ALA A 103 -4.03 14.28 -5.02
N LYS A 104 -3.35 14.97 -4.09
CA LYS A 104 -3.13 14.46 -2.71
C LYS A 104 -4.47 14.32 -1.99
N VAL A 105 -5.29 15.36 -2.09
CA VAL A 105 -6.63 15.41 -1.51
C VAL A 105 -7.52 14.34 -2.12
N GLU A 106 -7.45 14.08 -3.43
CA GLU A 106 -8.23 13.03 -4.09
C GLU A 106 -7.94 11.63 -3.52
N GLY A 107 -6.67 11.29 -3.32
CA GLY A 107 -6.28 10.03 -2.68
C GLY A 107 -6.87 9.91 -1.26
N MET A 108 -6.77 10.98 -0.46
CA MET A 108 -7.32 11.01 0.90
C MET A 108 -8.86 10.95 0.93
N ILE A 109 -9.55 11.56 -0.05
CA ILE A 109 -11.00 11.46 -0.19
C ILE A 109 -11.41 10.01 -0.42
N MET A 110 -10.73 9.31 -1.35
CA MET A 110 -11.02 7.90 -1.63
C MET A 110 -10.82 7.03 -0.38
N ASP A 111 -9.70 7.20 0.33
CA ASP A 111 -9.43 6.46 1.57
C ASP A 111 -10.46 6.79 2.67
N THR A 112 -10.89 8.06 2.79
CA THR A 112 -11.89 8.49 3.78
C THR A 112 -13.28 7.91 3.50
N ILE A 113 -13.69 7.86 2.21
CA ILE A 113 -14.95 7.23 1.80
C ILE A 113 -14.94 5.74 2.13
N HIS A 114 -13.83 5.04 1.84
CA HIS A 114 -13.68 3.64 2.20
C HIS A 114 -13.75 3.43 3.73
N ASN A 115 -13.02 4.22 4.51
CA ASN A 115 -13.04 4.12 5.97
C ASN A 115 -14.45 4.36 6.53
N ALA A 116 -15.22 5.29 5.94
CA ALA A 116 -16.59 5.53 6.35
C ALA A 116 -17.50 4.33 6.07
N SER A 117 -17.37 3.69 4.90
CA SER A 117 -18.15 2.49 4.59
C SER A 117 -17.79 1.29 5.48
N VAL A 118 -16.51 1.15 5.85
CA VAL A 118 -16.08 0.16 6.85
C VAL A 118 -16.77 0.43 8.20
N VAL A 119 -16.77 1.67 8.67
CA VAL A 119 -17.43 2.04 9.93
C VAL A 119 -18.93 1.77 9.89
N GLU A 120 -19.60 2.06 8.77
CA GLU A 120 -21.02 1.73 8.57
C GLU A 120 -21.26 0.22 8.69
N GLU A 121 -20.42 -0.60 8.04
CA GLU A 121 -20.50 -2.07 8.13
C GLU A 121 -20.32 -2.56 9.57
N LEU A 122 -19.36 -1.98 10.33
CA LEU A 122 -19.12 -2.34 11.73
C LEU A 122 -20.33 -2.01 12.61
N VAL A 123 -20.99 -0.87 12.37
CA VAL A 123 -22.20 -0.46 13.10
C VAL A 123 -23.37 -1.37 12.77
N GLU A 124 -23.59 -1.67 11.49
CA GLU A 124 -24.67 -2.55 11.01
C GLU A 124 -24.53 -3.94 11.65
N LYS A 125 -23.32 -4.49 11.66
CA LYS A 125 -23.01 -5.80 12.22
C LYS A 125 -22.83 -5.82 13.74
N ARG A 126 -22.91 -4.65 14.40
CA ARG A 126 -22.74 -4.49 15.86
C ARG A 126 -21.43 -5.09 16.36
N VAL A 127 -20.35 -4.84 15.62
CA VAL A 127 -19.02 -5.33 15.98
C VAL A 127 -18.53 -4.62 17.24
N VAL A 128 -18.13 -5.40 18.25
CA VAL A 128 -17.65 -4.89 19.55
C VAL A 128 -16.27 -5.43 19.93
N ASN A 129 -15.68 -6.32 19.13
CA ASN A 129 -14.36 -6.89 19.37
C ASN A 129 -13.50 -6.72 18.12
N LYS A 130 -12.21 -6.38 18.30
CA LYS A 130 -11.23 -6.30 17.21
C LYS A 130 -10.97 -7.63 16.50
N GLU A 131 -11.31 -8.75 17.12
CA GLU A 131 -11.19 -10.09 16.55
C GLU A 131 -12.42 -10.49 15.71
N ASP A 132 -13.49 -9.70 15.75
CA ASP A 132 -14.66 -9.94 14.93
C ASP A 132 -14.31 -9.82 13.44
N TRP A 133 -14.87 -10.72 12.63
CA TRP A 133 -14.66 -10.79 11.19
C TRP A 133 -14.83 -9.44 10.48
N GLY A 134 -15.80 -8.61 10.90
CA GLY A 134 -16.07 -7.31 10.28
C GLY A 134 -14.86 -6.38 10.27
N TRP A 135 -14.07 -6.38 11.34
CA TRP A 135 -12.83 -5.61 11.47
C TRP A 135 -11.58 -6.42 11.09
N TYR A 136 -11.55 -7.69 11.49
CA TYR A 136 -10.39 -8.57 11.29
C TYR A 136 -10.01 -8.74 9.82
N LYS A 137 -10.99 -8.71 8.91
CA LYS A 137 -10.78 -8.78 7.46
C LYS A 137 -10.15 -7.51 6.85
N GLN A 138 -10.18 -6.37 7.55
CA GLN A 138 -9.71 -5.09 7.01
C GLN A 138 -8.17 -5.01 7.03
N LEU A 139 -7.62 -4.19 6.12
CA LEU A 139 -6.22 -3.74 6.21
C LEU A 139 -6.07 -2.79 7.40
N ARG A 140 -5.15 -3.10 8.30
CA ARG A 140 -4.94 -2.40 9.57
C ARG A 140 -3.48 -1.99 9.68
N PHE A 141 -3.23 -0.74 10.02
CA PHE A 141 -1.90 -0.13 10.00
C PHE A 141 -1.46 0.22 11.42
N TYR A 142 -0.29 -0.27 11.80
CA TYR A 142 0.26 -0.08 13.14
C TYR A 142 1.62 0.56 13.03
N SER A 143 1.82 1.65 13.76
CA SER A 143 3.07 2.40 13.74
C SER A 143 3.73 2.41 15.12
N THR A 144 5.04 2.18 15.16
CA THR A 144 5.86 2.33 16.36
C THR A 144 6.15 3.81 16.65
N HIS A 145 6.80 4.08 17.79
CA HIS A 145 7.24 5.43 18.14
C HIS A 145 8.43 5.91 17.29
N VAL A 146 9.23 4.98 16.74
CA VAL A 146 10.38 5.27 15.87
C VAL A 146 10.03 5.36 14.38
N GLY A 147 8.74 5.21 14.02
CA GLY A 147 8.26 5.40 12.66
C GLY A 147 8.18 4.13 11.81
N ASP A 148 8.58 2.96 12.34
CA ASP A 148 8.28 1.69 11.67
C ASP A 148 6.77 1.49 11.58
N VAL A 149 6.31 0.97 10.44
CA VAL A 149 4.91 0.65 10.19
C VAL A 149 4.82 -0.78 9.74
N HIS A 150 3.85 -1.52 10.30
CA HIS A 150 3.45 -2.82 9.79
C HIS A 150 1.97 -2.83 9.49
N VAL A 151 1.61 -3.59 8.46
CA VAL A 151 0.25 -3.76 7.96
C VAL A 151 -0.22 -5.16 8.34
N LYS A 152 -1.44 -5.27 8.86
CA LYS A 152 -2.10 -6.54 9.11
C LYS A 152 -3.38 -6.67 8.31
N MET A 153 -3.64 -7.88 7.83
CA MET A 153 -4.92 -8.28 7.29
C MET A 153 -5.14 -9.74 7.73
N LEU A 154 -6.27 -10.04 8.34
CA LEU A 154 -6.47 -11.32 9.04
C LEU A 154 -5.34 -11.53 10.09
N ALA A 155 -4.74 -12.73 10.15
CA ALA A 155 -3.58 -13.03 10.99
C ALA A 155 -2.25 -12.60 10.34
N CYS A 156 -2.27 -12.22 9.07
CA CYS A 156 -1.09 -11.97 8.27
C CYS A 156 -0.51 -10.60 8.62
N ARG A 157 0.79 -10.54 8.90
CA ARG A 157 1.54 -9.31 9.17
C ARG A 157 2.60 -9.11 8.10
N GLN A 158 2.73 -7.88 7.61
CA GLN A 158 3.81 -7.46 6.73
C GLN A 158 4.38 -6.11 7.15
N GLU A 159 5.69 -5.94 7.03
CA GLU A 159 6.34 -4.65 7.26
C GLU A 159 6.09 -3.73 6.06
N TYR A 160 5.88 -2.44 6.32
CA TYR A 160 5.77 -1.43 5.28
C TYR A 160 7.18 -1.09 4.77
N SER A 161 7.44 -1.23 3.47
CA SER A 161 8.81 -1.13 2.92
C SER A 161 9.34 0.29 2.78
N PHE A 162 8.48 1.32 2.83
CA PHE A 162 8.86 2.72 2.64
C PHE A 162 9.56 3.02 1.31
N GLU A 163 9.21 2.31 0.24
CA GLU A 163 9.55 2.73 -1.11
C GLU A 163 8.67 3.91 -1.49
N TYR A 164 9.28 5.01 -1.96
CA TYR A 164 8.54 6.19 -2.36
C TYR A 164 7.93 6.00 -3.75
N GLN A 165 6.61 6.04 -3.82
CA GLN A 165 5.83 5.82 -5.04
C GLN A 165 5.21 7.12 -5.58
N GLY A 166 5.42 8.24 -4.86
CA GLY A 166 4.75 9.50 -5.10
C GLY A 166 3.23 9.39 -4.94
N ASN A 167 2.52 10.31 -5.57
CA ASN A 167 1.07 10.33 -5.52
C ASN A 167 0.45 9.43 -6.61
N SER A 168 0.46 8.12 -6.37
CA SER A 168 -0.14 7.13 -7.27
C SER A 168 -1.68 7.16 -7.22
N SER A 169 -2.34 6.98 -8.37
CA SER A 169 -3.79 6.83 -8.44
C SER A 169 -4.27 5.67 -7.57
N LYS A 170 -5.24 5.93 -6.70
CA LYS A 170 -5.84 4.92 -5.82
C LYS A 170 -6.84 4.04 -6.59
N LEU A 171 -6.85 2.76 -6.28
CA LEU A 171 -7.85 1.82 -6.77
C LEU A 171 -9.09 1.90 -5.87
N VAL A 172 -10.27 1.95 -6.47
CA VAL A 172 -11.53 1.96 -5.72
C VAL A 172 -11.70 0.64 -4.96
N HIS A 173 -12.00 0.74 -3.67
CA HIS A 173 -12.26 -0.41 -2.82
C HIS A 173 -13.60 -1.05 -3.15
N THR A 174 -13.59 -2.36 -3.41
CA THR A 174 -14.76 -3.18 -3.66
C THR A 174 -14.67 -4.51 -2.91
N PRO A 175 -15.78 -5.24 -2.70
CA PRO A 175 -15.72 -6.56 -2.09
C PRO A 175 -14.83 -7.56 -2.83
N LEU A 176 -14.59 -7.36 -4.13
CA LEU A 176 -13.70 -8.21 -4.93
C LEU A 176 -12.22 -7.89 -4.66
N THR A 177 -11.86 -6.60 -4.56
CA THR A 177 -10.48 -6.20 -4.23
C THR A 177 -10.11 -6.64 -2.81
N ASP A 178 -11.05 -6.56 -1.86
CA ASP A 178 -10.82 -7.04 -0.48
C ASP A 178 -10.49 -8.54 -0.44
N LYS A 179 -11.23 -9.34 -1.21
CA LYS A 179 -10.93 -10.78 -1.35
C LYS A 179 -9.57 -11.03 -1.99
N CYS A 180 -9.22 -10.25 -3.00
CA CYS A 180 -7.91 -10.31 -3.64
C CYS A 180 -6.80 -10.02 -2.62
N TYR A 181 -6.94 -8.95 -1.83
CA TYR A 181 -5.97 -8.56 -0.81
C TYR A 181 -5.83 -9.62 0.29
N MET A 182 -6.93 -10.19 0.78
CA MET A 182 -6.88 -11.27 1.77
C MET A 182 -6.06 -12.47 1.28
N THR A 183 -6.33 -12.93 0.06
CA THR A 183 -5.61 -14.06 -0.55
C THR A 183 -4.14 -13.75 -0.77
N LEU A 184 -3.81 -12.55 -1.28
CA LEU A 184 -2.44 -12.14 -1.53
C LEU A 184 -1.64 -11.96 -0.23
N MET A 185 -2.22 -11.31 0.78
CA MET A 185 -1.60 -11.17 2.11
C MET A 185 -1.34 -12.53 2.77
N HIS A 186 -2.26 -13.48 2.60
CA HIS A 186 -2.11 -14.84 3.12
C HIS A 186 -1.04 -15.63 2.37
N GLY A 187 -1.05 -15.62 1.03
CA GLY A 187 -0.02 -16.26 0.23
C GLY A 187 1.38 -15.75 0.60
N LEU A 188 1.53 -14.43 0.68
CA LEU A 188 2.77 -13.79 1.07
C LEU A 188 3.22 -14.15 2.49
N HIS A 189 2.29 -14.26 3.45
CA HIS A 189 2.60 -14.69 4.81
C HIS A 189 3.17 -16.12 4.86
N LEU A 190 2.75 -16.98 3.93
CA LEU A 190 3.25 -18.34 3.77
C LEU A 190 4.49 -18.45 2.86
N GLY A 191 4.96 -17.34 2.29
CA GLY A 191 6.07 -17.34 1.32
C GLY A 191 5.68 -17.77 -0.09
N TYR A 192 4.38 -17.77 -0.42
CA TYR A 192 3.86 -18.09 -1.75
C TYR A 192 3.59 -16.86 -2.60
N GLY A 193 3.61 -17.06 -3.92
CA GLY A 193 3.03 -16.13 -4.88
C GLY A 193 1.50 -16.19 -4.91
N GLY A 194 0.89 -15.23 -5.60
CA GLY A 194 -0.55 -15.22 -5.85
C GLY A 194 -0.86 -15.31 -7.34
N ASN A 195 -1.95 -15.98 -7.70
CA ASN A 195 -2.48 -16.02 -9.06
C ASN A 195 -3.92 -15.46 -9.08
N PRO A 196 -4.12 -14.14 -9.12
CA PRO A 196 -5.44 -13.56 -9.35
C PRO A 196 -5.91 -13.95 -10.75
N TYR A 197 -6.95 -14.78 -10.83
CA TYR A 197 -7.49 -15.26 -12.11
C TYR A 197 -8.83 -14.59 -12.43
N GLY A 198 -9.04 -14.23 -13.71
CA GLY A 198 -10.26 -13.62 -14.19
C GLY A 198 -10.12 -12.95 -15.58
N PRO A 199 -11.23 -12.50 -16.19
CA PRO A 199 -11.24 -11.89 -17.53
C PRO A 199 -10.30 -10.67 -17.66
N ALA A 200 -9.92 -10.33 -18.89
CA ALA A 200 -9.14 -9.12 -19.16
C ALA A 200 -9.91 -7.86 -18.70
N GLY A 201 -9.17 -6.86 -18.21
CA GLY A 201 -9.76 -5.58 -17.76
C GLY A 201 -10.51 -5.61 -16.42
N THR A 202 -10.44 -6.70 -15.65
CA THR A 202 -11.12 -6.83 -14.34
C THR A 202 -10.30 -6.33 -13.14
N GLY A 203 -9.22 -5.59 -13.38
CA GLY A 203 -8.41 -4.98 -12.31
C GLY A 203 -7.43 -5.92 -11.61
N LYS A 204 -7.00 -7.02 -12.25
CA LYS A 204 -6.10 -8.02 -11.65
C LYS A 204 -4.75 -7.42 -11.29
N THR A 205 -4.07 -6.88 -12.29
CA THR A 205 -2.76 -6.24 -12.17
C THR A 205 -2.85 -4.99 -11.26
N GLU A 206 -3.94 -4.24 -11.40
CA GLU A 206 -4.23 -3.05 -10.61
C GLU A 206 -4.43 -3.39 -9.13
N SER A 207 -5.09 -4.51 -8.81
CA SER A 207 -5.25 -4.98 -7.43
C SER A 207 -3.89 -5.34 -6.81
N VAL A 208 -3.02 -6.05 -7.55
CA VAL A 208 -1.66 -6.37 -7.05
C VAL A 208 -0.85 -5.09 -6.82
N LYS A 209 -0.88 -4.14 -7.77
CA LYS A 209 -0.23 -2.83 -7.63
C LYS A 209 -0.76 -2.05 -6.43
N ALA A 210 -2.07 -2.00 -6.25
CA ALA A 210 -2.70 -1.28 -5.16
C ALA A 210 -2.34 -1.88 -3.79
N LEU A 211 -2.32 -3.22 -3.66
CA LEU A 211 -1.83 -3.86 -2.44
C LEU A 211 -0.35 -3.57 -2.19
N GLY A 212 0.49 -3.62 -3.22
CA GLY A 212 1.90 -3.24 -3.10
C GLY A 212 2.06 -1.80 -2.60
N SER A 213 1.24 -0.87 -3.10
CA SER A 213 1.20 0.51 -2.61
C SER A 213 0.80 0.61 -1.14
N TRP A 214 -0.20 -0.16 -0.70
CA TRP A 214 -0.57 -0.26 0.72
C TRP A 214 0.54 -0.84 1.61
N LEU A 215 1.47 -1.60 1.03
CA LEU A 215 2.65 -2.11 1.73
C LEU A 215 3.89 -1.23 1.52
N GLY A 216 3.77 -0.10 0.81
CA GLY A 216 4.88 0.78 0.49
C GLY A 216 5.94 0.10 -0.36
N ARG A 217 5.55 -0.84 -1.22
CA ARG A 217 6.43 -1.67 -2.04
C ARG A 217 6.07 -1.54 -3.52
N GLN A 218 7.03 -1.17 -4.34
CA GLN A 218 6.84 -1.02 -5.78
C GLN A 218 6.62 -2.40 -6.41
N VAL A 219 5.54 -2.50 -7.17
CA VAL A 219 5.26 -3.69 -7.98
C VAL A 219 5.77 -3.44 -9.40
N LEU A 220 6.71 -4.26 -9.84
CA LEU A 220 7.22 -4.30 -11.20
C LEU A 220 6.31 -5.20 -12.04
N VAL A 221 5.73 -4.65 -13.10
CA VAL A 221 4.83 -5.40 -13.97
C VAL A 221 5.53 -5.76 -15.25
N PHE A 222 5.56 -7.06 -15.54
CA PHE A 222 6.10 -7.64 -16.75
C PHE A 222 4.92 -8.16 -17.57
N ASN A 223 4.73 -7.61 -18.76
CA ASN A 223 3.74 -8.16 -19.69
C ASN A 223 4.37 -9.36 -20.40
N CYS A 224 3.81 -10.55 -20.21
CA CYS A 224 4.28 -11.77 -20.84
C CYS A 224 3.69 -11.90 -22.24
N ASP A 225 4.55 -11.80 -23.25
CA ASP A 225 4.24 -12.18 -24.62
C ASP A 225 4.99 -13.45 -25.04
N GLU A 226 4.63 -14.01 -26.20
CA GLU A 226 5.28 -15.20 -26.77
C GLU A 226 6.76 -14.97 -27.13
N GLY A 227 7.21 -13.71 -27.18
CA GLY A 227 8.58 -13.31 -27.50
C GLY A 227 9.52 -13.29 -26.31
N ILE A 228 9.01 -13.35 -25.07
CA ILE A 228 9.85 -13.43 -23.87
C ILE A 228 10.50 -14.81 -23.80
N ASP A 229 11.82 -14.87 -23.93
CA ASP A 229 12.58 -16.11 -23.78
C ASP A 229 12.79 -16.51 -22.31
N TYR A 230 12.98 -17.81 -22.07
CA TYR A 230 13.17 -18.34 -20.71
C TYR A 230 14.41 -17.73 -20.00
N LYS A 231 15.43 -17.32 -20.75
CA LYS A 231 16.65 -16.70 -20.21
C LYS A 231 16.35 -15.31 -19.67
N SER A 232 15.53 -14.52 -20.36
CA SER A 232 15.08 -13.22 -19.87
C SER A 232 14.21 -13.37 -18.63
N MET A 233 13.27 -14.33 -18.62
CA MET A 233 12.49 -14.64 -17.42
C MET A 233 13.38 -15.04 -16.24
N THR A 234 14.35 -15.92 -16.46
CA THR A 234 15.32 -16.33 -15.43
C THR A 234 16.06 -15.11 -14.84
N ARG A 235 16.53 -14.20 -15.71
CA ARG A 235 17.22 -12.97 -15.27
C ARG A 235 16.29 -12.05 -14.46
N ILE A 236 15.03 -11.92 -14.87
CA ILE A 236 14.01 -11.15 -14.15
C ILE A 236 13.80 -11.76 -12.76
N PHE A 237 13.57 -13.07 -12.65
CA PHE A 237 13.38 -13.74 -11.36
C PHE A 237 14.59 -13.59 -10.44
N VAL A 238 15.80 -13.83 -10.96
CA VAL A 238 17.04 -13.64 -10.18
C VAL A 238 17.16 -12.18 -9.71
N GLY A 239 16.80 -11.21 -10.55
CA GLY A 239 16.75 -9.80 -10.16
C GLY A 239 15.74 -9.52 -9.04
N LEU A 240 14.50 -10.02 -9.18
CA LEU A 240 13.45 -9.86 -8.18
C LEU A 240 13.85 -10.44 -6.82
N VAL A 241 14.43 -11.65 -6.81
CA VAL A 241 14.90 -12.31 -5.58
C VAL A 241 16.05 -11.53 -4.94
N ARG A 242 17.04 -11.10 -5.73
CA ARG A 242 18.19 -10.35 -5.22
C ARG A 242 17.81 -8.99 -4.64
N CYS A 243 16.87 -8.30 -5.25
CA CYS A 243 16.41 -6.99 -4.78
C CYS A 243 15.27 -7.09 -3.76
N GLY A 244 14.71 -8.28 -3.54
CA GLY A 244 13.48 -8.43 -2.75
C GLY A 244 12.31 -7.62 -3.33
N ALA A 245 12.21 -7.48 -4.64
CA ALA A 245 11.15 -6.71 -5.30
C ALA A 245 9.92 -7.58 -5.59
N TRP A 246 8.76 -6.95 -5.76
CA TRP A 246 7.55 -7.66 -6.19
C TRP A 246 7.40 -7.61 -7.71
N GLY A 247 7.36 -8.78 -8.34
CA GLY A 247 7.04 -8.95 -9.74
C GLY A 247 5.57 -9.36 -9.92
N CYS A 248 4.87 -8.72 -10.85
CA CYS A 248 3.58 -9.16 -11.35
C CYS A 248 3.73 -9.49 -12.83
N PHE A 249 3.52 -10.75 -13.18
CA PHE A 249 3.63 -11.22 -14.56
C PHE A 249 2.22 -11.25 -15.18
N ASP A 250 1.92 -10.22 -15.95
CA ASP A 250 0.63 -10.10 -16.65
C ASP A 250 0.61 -11.00 -17.88
N GLU A 251 -0.56 -11.53 -18.22
CA GLU A 251 -0.74 -12.48 -19.32
C GLU A 251 0.21 -13.70 -19.26
N PHE A 252 0.60 -14.15 -18.07
CA PHE A 252 1.52 -15.28 -17.84
C PHE A 252 1.12 -16.56 -18.61
N ASN A 253 -0.18 -16.74 -18.85
CA ASN A 253 -0.73 -17.85 -19.63
C ASN A 253 -0.43 -17.79 -21.14
N ARG A 254 0.24 -16.75 -21.65
CA ARG A 254 0.71 -16.64 -23.04
C ARG A 254 2.09 -17.24 -23.25
N LEU A 255 2.80 -17.59 -22.18
CA LEU A 255 4.09 -18.27 -22.28
C LEU A 255 3.91 -19.67 -22.87
N LEU A 256 4.90 -20.09 -23.68
CA LEU A 256 4.92 -21.44 -24.26
C LEU A 256 5.09 -22.49 -23.16
N GLU A 257 4.55 -23.68 -23.38
CA GLU A 257 4.61 -24.79 -22.42
C GLU A 257 6.05 -25.12 -21.99
N GLU A 258 6.98 -25.12 -22.96
CA GLU A 258 8.42 -25.34 -22.70
C GLU A 258 9.02 -24.26 -21.77
N GLN A 259 8.60 -23.01 -21.92
CA GLN A 259 9.07 -21.90 -21.08
C GLN A 259 8.50 -22.02 -19.66
N MET A 260 7.23 -22.37 -19.53
CA MET A 260 6.59 -22.61 -18.23
C MET A 260 7.25 -23.78 -17.49
N SER A 261 7.54 -24.87 -18.18
CA SER A 261 8.22 -26.03 -17.59
C SER A 261 9.62 -25.66 -17.08
N ALA A 262 10.38 -24.86 -17.85
CA ALA A 262 11.71 -24.42 -17.44
C ALA A 262 11.67 -23.47 -16.24
N ILE A 263 10.70 -22.57 -16.18
CA ILE A 263 10.52 -21.63 -15.07
C ILE A 263 10.10 -22.37 -13.79
N SER A 264 9.19 -23.35 -13.89
CA SER A 264 8.72 -24.12 -12.73
C SER A 264 9.87 -24.80 -11.99
N GLN A 265 10.80 -25.41 -12.71
CA GLN A 265 11.99 -26.07 -12.12
C GLN A 265 12.95 -25.10 -11.42
N GLN A 266 12.86 -23.79 -11.68
CA GLN A 266 13.70 -22.78 -11.03
C GLN A 266 13.03 -22.13 -9.82
N ILE A 267 11.70 -22.21 -9.72
CA ILE A 267 10.91 -21.65 -8.61
C ILE A 267 10.77 -22.66 -7.47
N GLU A 268 10.74 -23.98 -7.77
CA GLU A 268 10.88 -25.07 -6.79
C GLU A 268 12.25 -25.08 -6.09
#